data_AF-A0A9E3SN84-F1
#
_entry.id   AF-A0A9E3SN84-F1
#
_cell.length_a   1.000
_cell.length_b   1.000
_cell.length_c   1.000
_cell.angle_alpha   90.00
_cell.angle_beta   90.00
_cell.angle_gamma   90.00
#
_symmetry.space_group_name_H-M   'P 1'
#
loop_
_entity.id
_entity.type
_entity.pdbx_description
1 polymer ?
#
loop_
_entity_poly.entity_id
_entity_poly.type
_entity_poly.pdbx_seq_one_letter_code
_entity_poly.pdbx_strand_id
1 'polypeptide(L)'
;MAQKNQDKLGKTLWAIADNLRGAMNADSFRDYMLSFLFLRYLSSNYEESAKKELGSDYPKLAEDDGRTALALWYEANAEDVSEFEKQMRRKVHYVIKPEHLWSNITELARTQNPDLLITLE
;
A
#
# COMPACT_ATOMS: atom_id res chain seq x y z
N MET A 1 -5.02 32.98 -5.15
CA MET A 1 -6.03 32.03 -4.62
C MET A 1 -5.44 30.66 -4.34
N ALA A 2 -4.60 30.09 -5.22
CA ALA A 2 -3.91 28.80 -4.99
C ALA A 2 -3.08 28.74 -3.69
N GLN A 3 -2.29 29.77 -3.39
CA GLN A 3 -1.45 29.81 -2.18
C GLN A 3 -2.26 29.72 -0.89
N LYS A 4 -3.36 30.48 -0.79
CA LYS A 4 -4.23 30.52 0.40
C LYS A 4 -4.90 29.16 0.68
N ASN A 5 -5.14 28.37 -0.36
CA ASN A 5 -5.67 27.01 -0.25
C ASN A 5 -4.60 26.01 0.20
N GLN A 6 -3.37 26.12 -0.31
CA GLN A 6 -2.24 25.30 0.14
C GLN A 6 -1.89 25.56 1.61
N ASP A 7 -1.88 26.83 2.04
CA ASP A 7 -1.60 27.20 3.43
C ASP A 7 -2.67 26.65 4.38
N LYS A 8 -3.96 26.72 3.97
CA LYS A 8 -5.07 26.17 4.76
C LYS A 8 -4.99 24.64 4.83
N LEU A 9 -4.69 23.98 3.72
CA LEU A 9 -4.51 22.53 3.66
C LEU A 9 -3.33 22.08 4.54
N GLY A 10 -2.20 22.77 4.46
CA GLY A 10 -1.02 22.52 5.27
C GLY A 10 -1.33 22.59 6.76
N LYS A 11 -2.03 23.65 7.21
CA LYS A 11 -2.46 23.80 8.61
C LYS A 11 -3.38 22.66 9.07
N THR A 12 -4.34 22.27 8.24
CA THR A 12 -5.24 21.15 8.56
C THR A 12 -4.47 19.83 8.69
N LEU A 13 -3.58 19.53 7.74
CA LEU A 13 -2.75 18.33 7.78
C LEU A 13 -1.82 18.31 9.00
N TRP A 14 -1.22 19.45 9.35
CA TRP A 14 -0.39 19.60 10.54
C TRP A 14 -1.17 19.33 11.83
N ALA A 15 -2.39 19.88 11.94
CA ALA A 15 -3.25 19.64 13.10
C ALA A 15 -3.67 18.16 13.22
N ILE A 16 -3.94 17.49 12.10
CA ILE A 16 -4.24 16.05 12.09
C ILE A 16 -3.02 15.25 12.55
N ALA A 17 -1.83 15.57 12.05
CA ALA A 17 -0.58 14.92 12.44
C ALA A 17 -0.27 15.09 13.94
N ASP A 18 -0.48 16.28 14.50
CA ASP A 18 -0.30 16.52 15.93
C ASP A 18 -1.27 15.68 16.79
N ASN A 19 -2.53 15.60 16.38
CA ASN A 19 -3.52 14.77 17.06
C ASN A 19 -3.16 13.28 16.99
N LEU A 20 -2.69 12.80 15.83
CA LEU A 20 -2.32 11.40 15.61
C LEU A 20 -1.04 11.01 16.37
N ARG A 21 -0.06 11.92 16.47
CA ARG A 21 1.18 11.68 17.20
C ARG A 21 0.96 11.49 18.70
N GLY A 22 -0.02 12.19 19.28
CA GLY A 22 -0.30 12.14 20.71
C GLY A 22 0.94 12.46 21.55
N ALA A 23 1.31 11.56 22.45
CA ALA A 23 2.47 11.72 23.34
C ALA A 23 3.82 11.31 22.70
N MET A 24 3.83 10.78 21.47
CA MET A 24 5.06 10.32 20.82
C MET A 24 5.96 11.49 20.40
N ASN A 25 7.28 11.31 20.38
CA ASN A 25 8.22 12.33 19.87
C ASN A 25 7.94 12.63 18.37
N ALA A 26 8.02 13.90 17.98
CA ALA A 26 7.84 14.36 16.60
C ALA A 26 8.79 13.69 15.60
N ASP A 27 10.05 13.45 15.99
CA ASP A 27 11.02 12.79 15.11
C ASP A 27 10.64 11.31 14.90
N SER A 28 10.30 10.59 15.96
CA SER A 28 9.84 9.19 15.86
C SER A 28 8.55 9.07 15.05
N PHE A 29 7.57 9.96 15.29
CA PHE A 29 6.33 9.98 14.50
C PHE A 29 6.59 10.23 13.02
N ARG A 30 7.49 11.17 12.72
CA ARG A 30 7.90 11.45 11.34
C ARG A 30 8.47 10.20 10.69
N ASP A 31 9.40 9.52 11.34
CA ASP A 31 10.05 8.34 10.78
C ASP A 31 9.03 7.23 10.48
N TYR A 32 8.13 6.92 11.42
CA TYR A 32 7.06 5.93 11.19
C TYR A 32 6.10 6.34 10.07
N MET A 33 5.63 7.58 10.08
CA MET A 33 4.71 8.05 9.05
C MET A 33 5.36 8.10 7.66
N LEU A 34 6.64 8.44 7.57
CA LEU A 34 7.39 8.40 6.32
C LEU A 34 7.51 6.97 5.79
N SER A 35 7.79 5.98 6.65
CA SER A 35 7.81 4.57 6.26
C SER A 35 6.45 4.11 5.70
N PHE A 36 5.33 4.47 6.33
CA PHE A 36 4.01 4.12 5.82
C PHE A 36 3.67 4.82 4.51
N LEU A 37 4.02 6.11 4.36
CA LEU A 37 3.81 6.84 3.11
C LEU A 37 4.66 6.25 1.98
N PHE A 38 5.88 5.84 2.28
CA PHE A 38 6.76 5.18 1.33
C PHE A 38 6.20 3.82 0.90
N LEU A 39 5.76 2.98 1.85
CA LEU A 39 5.11 1.71 1.55
C LEU A 39 3.84 1.89 0.71
N ARG A 40 3.01 2.88 1.06
CA ARG A 40 1.82 3.24 0.28
C ARG A 40 2.21 3.59 -1.16
N TYR A 41 3.21 4.45 -1.34
CA TYR A 41 3.68 4.86 -2.66
C TYR A 41 4.20 3.68 -3.48
N LEU A 42 5.10 2.86 -2.91
CA LEU A 42 5.65 1.69 -3.60
C LEU A 42 4.56 0.67 -3.93
N SER A 43 3.62 0.42 -3.02
CA SER A 43 2.49 -0.49 -3.25
C SER A 43 1.64 -0.02 -4.43
N SER A 44 1.25 1.26 -4.46
CA SER A 44 0.45 1.80 -5.56
C SER A 44 1.18 1.72 -6.90
N ASN A 45 2.48 2.04 -6.94
CA ASN A 45 3.28 1.93 -8.16
C ASN A 45 3.43 0.46 -8.61
N TYR A 46 3.57 -0.46 -7.65
CA TYR A 46 3.66 -1.89 -7.93
C TYR A 46 2.35 -2.43 -8.51
N GLU A 47 1.20 -2.14 -7.90
CA GLU A 47 -0.11 -2.54 -8.40
C GLU A 47 -0.40 -1.96 -9.78
N GLU A 48 -0.04 -0.69 -10.03
CA GLU A 48 -0.18 -0.08 -11.35
C GLU A 48 0.69 -0.79 -12.40
N SER A 49 1.93 -1.14 -12.03
CA SER A 49 2.86 -1.84 -12.92
C SER A 49 2.42 -3.28 -13.19
N ALA A 50 1.93 -3.97 -12.17
CA ALA A 50 1.36 -5.31 -12.27
C ALA A 50 0.12 -5.31 -13.18
N LYS A 51 -0.77 -4.33 -13.03
CA LYS A 51 -1.95 -4.15 -13.88
C LYS A 51 -1.57 -3.89 -15.34
N LYS A 52 -0.50 -3.12 -15.60
CA LYS A 52 0.02 -2.89 -16.95
C LYS A 52 0.66 -4.14 -17.56
N GLU A 53 1.33 -4.96 -16.76
CA GLU A 53 1.99 -6.18 -17.22
C GLU A 53 0.98 -7.30 -17.51
N LEU A 54 0.04 -7.52 -16.59
CA LEU A 54 -0.97 -8.58 -16.70
C LEU A 54 -2.13 -8.21 -17.64
N GLY A 55 -2.39 -6.92 -17.86
CA GLY A 55 -3.36 -6.46 -18.85
C GLY A 55 -4.77 -7.03 -18.61
N SER A 56 -5.23 -7.90 -19.52
CA SER A 56 -6.53 -8.59 -19.42
C SER A 56 -6.60 -9.59 -18.27
N ASP A 57 -5.46 -10.12 -17.85
CA ASP A 57 -5.37 -11.20 -16.87
C ASP A 57 -5.36 -10.64 -15.45
N TYR A 58 -5.26 -9.31 -15.30
CA TYR A 58 -5.36 -8.65 -14.01
C TYR A 58 -6.80 -8.73 -13.47
N PRO A 59 -7.03 -9.38 -12.31
CA PRO A 59 -8.37 -9.56 -11.78
C PRO A 59 -9.05 -8.22 -11.45
N LYS A 60 -10.36 -8.16 -11.66
CA LYS A 60 -11.20 -7.06 -11.18
C LYS A 60 -11.78 -7.47 -9.84
N LEU A 61 -11.54 -6.66 -8.81
CA LEU A 61 -12.15 -6.86 -7.51
C LEU A 61 -13.65 -6.57 -7.59
N ALA A 62 -14.44 -7.40 -6.91
CA ALA A 62 -15.80 -7.03 -6.52
C ALA A 62 -15.72 -5.97 -5.41
N GLU A 63 -16.72 -5.09 -5.30
CA GLU A 63 -16.71 -3.97 -4.33
C GLU A 63 -16.58 -4.40 -2.85
N ASP A 64 -16.73 -5.69 -2.54
CA ASP A 64 -16.73 -6.26 -1.18
C ASP A 64 -15.70 -7.38 -0.98
N ASP A 65 -14.77 -7.60 -1.92
CA ASP A 65 -13.65 -8.53 -1.69
C ASP A 65 -12.54 -7.81 -0.94
N GLY A 66 -12.32 -8.18 0.33
CA GLY A 66 -11.25 -7.64 1.17
C GLY A 66 -9.83 -8.05 0.73
N ARG A 67 -9.69 -8.91 -0.29
CA ARG A 67 -8.38 -9.29 -0.82
C ARG A 67 -7.88 -8.30 -1.86
N THR A 68 -6.58 -8.36 -2.14
CA THR A 68 -6.00 -7.59 -3.25
C THR A 68 -6.23 -8.32 -4.57
N ALA A 69 -6.40 -7.57 -5.67
CA ALA A 69 -6.57 -8.16 -7.00
C ALA A 69 -5.38 -9.07 -7.36
N LEU A 70 -4.19 -8.68 -6.90
CA LEU A 70 -2.97 -9.44 -7.11
C LEU A 70 -2.96 -10.74 -6.31
N ALA A 71 -3.53 -10.79 -5.11
CA ALA A 71 -3.66 -12.04 -4.34
C ALA A 71 -4.46 -13.09 -5.12
N LEU A 72 -5.59 -12.68 -5.72
CA LEU A 72 -6.41 -13.57 -6.57
C LEU A 72 -5.61 -14.13 -7.75
N TRP A 73 -4.80 -13.27 -8.37
CA TRP A 73 -3.96 -13.70 -9.50
C TRP A 73 -2.86 -14.67 -9.05
N TYR A 74 -2.22 -14.42 -7.90
CA TYR A 74 -1.19 -15.29 -7.32
C TYR A 74 -1.75 -16.67 -6.98
N GLU A 75 -2.94 -16.74 -6.40
CA GLU A 75 -3.63 -17.99 -6.07
C GLU A 75 -3.99 -18.79 -7.34
N ALA A 76 -4.45 -18.12 -8.39
CA ALA A 76 -4.88 -18.78 -9.63
C ALA A 76 -3.73 -19.19 -10.55
N ASN A 77 -2.57 -18.53 -10.47
CA ASN A 77 -1.45 -18.69 -11.41
C ASN A 77 -0.12 -19.02 -10.70
N ALA A 78 -0.16 -19.91 -9.72
CA ALA A 78 0.99 -20.24 -8.87
C ALA A 78 2.26 -20.64 -9.66
N GLU A 79 2.11 -21.28 -10.82
CA GLU A 79 3.23 -21.68 -11.69
C GLU A 79 3.90 -20.46 -12.37
N ASP A 80 3.13 -19.41 -12.67
CA ASP A 80 3.59 -18.22 -13.39
C ASP A 80 4.12 -17.12 -12.46
N VAL A 81 3.81 -17.17 -11.16
CA VAL A 81 4.23 -16.16 -10.16
C VAL A 81 5.74 -15.92 -10.21
N SER A 82 6.56 -16.97 -10.32
CA SER A 82 8.02 -16.80 -10.31
C SER A 82 8.52 -16.00 -11.52
N GLU A 83 7.94 -16.23 -12.70
CA GLU A 83 8.35 -15.51 -13.91
C GLU A 83 7.81 -14.08 -13.91
N PHE A 84 6.57 -13.89 -13.47
CA PHE A 84 5.99 -12.58 -13.23
C PHE A 84 6.84 -11.74 -12.28
N GLU A 85 7.26 -12.29 -11.14
CA GLU A 85 8.13 -11.57 -10.21
C GLU A 85 9.50 -11.20 -10.83
N LYS A 86 10.08 -12.05 -11.68
CA LYS A 86 11.32 -11.70 -12.40
C LYS A 86 11.09 -10.52 -13.35
N GLN A 87 9.97 -10.49 -14.06
CA GLN A 87 9.61 -9.36 -14.91
C GLN A 87 9.44 -8.08 -14.09
N MET A 88 8.73 -8.16 -12.96
CA MET A 88 8.56 -7.03 -12.05
C MET A 88 9.90 -6.53 -11.49
N ARG A 89 10.82 -7.42 -11.11
CA ARG A 89 12.19 -7.04 -10.70
C ARG A 89 12.96 -6.32 -11.80
N ARG A 90 12.74 -6.63 -13.07
CA ARG A 90 13.38 -5.93 -14.19
C ARG A 90 12.77 -4.56 -14.46
N LYS A 91 11.46 -4.42 -14.25
CA LYS A 91 10.68 -3.22 -14.62
C LYS A 91 10.62 -2.17 -13.52
N VAL A 92 10.40 -2.59 -12.27
CA VAL A 92 10.24 -1.70 -11.12
C VAL A 92 11.32 -1.89 -10.05
N HIS A 93 12.20 -2.89 -10.19
CA HIS A 93 13.35 -3.14 -9.29
C HIS A 93 13.02 -3.65 -7.88
N TYR A 94 11.77 -4.00 -7.63
CA TYR A 94 11.33 -4.62 -6.37
C TYR A 94 10.10 -5.50 -6.60
N VAL A 95 9.80 -6.35 -5.62
CA VAL A 95 8.59 -7.18 -5.57
C VAL A 95 7.94 -6.96 -4.23
N ILE A 96 6.65 -6.65 -4.25
CA ILE A 96 5.81 -6.62 -3.05
C ILE A 96 4.83 -7.77 -3.19
N LYS A 97 4.89 -8.72 -2.25
CA LYS A 97 3.94 -9.81 -2.24
C LYS A 97 2.54 -9.30 -1.85
N PRO A 98 1.46 -9.96 -2.29
CA PRO A 98 0.10 -9.50 -2.04
C PRO A 98 -0.21 -9.23 -0.56
N GLU A 99 0.34 -10.02 0.36
CA GLU A 99 0.18 -9.87 1.81
C GLU A 99 0.81 -8.56 2.36
N HIS A 100 1.85 -8.05 1.72
CA HIS A 100 2.55 -6.83 2.15
C HIS A 100 2.12 -5.57 1.38
N LEU A 101 1.15 -5.69 0.47
CA LEU A 101 0.60 -4.52 -0.21
C LEU A 101 -0.15 -3.62 0.77
N TRP A 102 -0.04 -2.31 0.55
CA TRP A 102 -0.77 -1.31 1.31
C TRP A 102 -2.28 -1.59 1.37
N SER A 103 -2.88 -2.01 0.26
CA SER A 103 -4.30 -2.38 0.17
C SER A 103 -4.67 -3.49 1.17
N ASN A 104 -3.86 -4.55 1.25
CA ASN A 104 -4.03 -5.62 2.22
C ASN A 104 -3.88 -5.13 3.66
N ILE A 105 -2.81 -4.39 3.96
CA ILE A 105 -2.54 -3.86 5.30
C ILE A 105 -3.67 -2.95 5.77
N THR A 106 -4.20 -2.08 4.90
CA THR A 106 -5.34 -1.21 5.26
C THR A 106 -6.61 -2.00 5.53
N GLU A 107 -6.83 -3.11 4.83
CA GLU A 107 -7.99 -3.96 5.06
C GLU A 107 -7.88 -4.72 6.38
N LEU A 108 -6.71 -5.27 6.69
CA LEU A 108 -6.43 -5.90 7.98
C LEU A 108 -6.62 -4.91 9.13
N ALA A 109 -6.16 -3.66 8.96
CA ALA A 109 -6.37 -2.60 9.95
C ALA A 109 -7.85 -2.21 10.09
N ARG A 110 -8.60 -2.12 8.98
CA ARG A 110 -10.03 -1.81 8.98
C ARG A 110 -10.86 -2.88 9.71
N THR A 111 -10.50 -4.14 9.52
CA THR A 111 -11.17 -5.30 10.12
C THR A 111 -10.67 -5.66 11.51
N GLN A 112 -9.65 -4.94 12.03
CA GLN A 112 -8.97 -5.24 13.29
C GLN A 112 -8.48 -6.69 13.35
N ASN A 113 -7.99 -7.20 12.21
CA ASN A 113 -7.57 -8.58 12.09
C ASN A 113 -6.30 -8.84 12.94
N PRO A 114 -6.26 -9.91 13.75
CA PRO A 114 -5.08 -10.26 14.56
C PRO A 114 -3.81 -10.49 13.73
N ASP A 115 -3.94 -10.91 12.47
CA ASP A 115 -2.82 -11.19 11.57
C ASP A 115 -2.09 -9.94 11.10
N LEU A 116 -2.64 -8.74 11.36
CA LEU A 116 -2.01 -7.47 11.00
C LEU A 116 -0.59 -7.35 11.56
N LEU A 117 -0.40 -7.68 12.84
CA LEU A 117 0.91 -7.59 13.48
C LEU A 117 1.87 -8.65 12.93
N ILE A 118 1.38 -9.85 12.65
CA ILE A 118 2.18 -10.95 12.08
C ILE A 118 2.67 -10.58 10.68
N THR A 119 1.85 -9.88 9.90
CA THR A 119 2.17 -9.48 8.52
C THR A 119 3.22 -8.35 8.45
N LEU A 120 3.40 -7.61 9.56
CA LEU A 120 4.28 -6.44 9.66
C LEU A 120 5.61 -6.72 10.38
N GLU A 121 5.76 -7.89 11.02
CA GLU A 121 7.02 -8.39 11.63
C GLU A 121 7.98 -8.94 10.57
#